data_AF-A0A6D2JN61-F1
#
_entry.id   AF-A0A6D2JN61-F1
#
_cell.length_a   1.000
_cell.length_b   1.000
_cell.length_c   1.000
_cell.angle_alpha   90.00
_cell.angle_beta   90.00
_cell.angle_gamma   90.00
#
_symmetry.space_group_name_H-M   'P 1'
#
loop_
_entity.id
_entity.type
_entity.pdbx_description
1 polymer ?
#
loop_
_entity_poly.entity_id
_entity_poly.type
_entity_poly.pdbx_seq_one_letter_code
_entity_poly.pdbx_strand_id
1 'polypeptide(L)'
;MKLGFNAKTGKRWELTSWLGDTLPASGSFVFGVDANITNLLTILWRGDMYWASGLWFKGRFSLEAFSNYDSSSIMSQTRVNTISCFQLLKQIFPRW
;
A
#
# COMPACT_ATOMS: atom_id res chain seq x y z
N MET A 1 -11.85 -11.39 4.59
CA MET A 1 -10.39 -11.35 4.36
C MET A 1 -9.74 -10.38 5.34
N LYS A 2 -8.43 -10.50 5.60
CA LYS A 2 -7.65 -9.60 6.46
C LYS A 2 -6.51 -9.00 5.62
N LEU A 3 -6.14 -7.75 5.88
CA LEU A 3 -4.95 -7.09 5.30
C LEU A 3 -4.02 -6.70 6.44
N GLY A 4 -2.71 -6.94 6.31
CA GLY A 4 -1.71 -6.57 7.31
C GLY A 4 -0.69 -7.66 7.61
N PHE A 5 -0.04 -7.56 8.76
CA PHE A 5 1.06 -8.45 9.14
C PHE A 5 0.83 -9.03 10.53
N ASN A 6 1.17 -10.31 10.70
CA ASN A 6 1.21 -10.97 12.00
C ASN A 6 2.64 -10.95 12.54
N ALA A 7 2.91 -10.08 13.51
CA ALA A 7 4.23 -9.97 14.13
C ALA A 7 4.70 -11.25 14.83
N LYS A 8 3.79 -12.10 15.29
CA LYS A 8 4.14 -13.35 15.97
C LYS A 8 4.52 -14.46 14.98
N THR A 9 3.85 -14.53 13.84
CA THR A 9 4.05 -15.62 12.86
C THR A 9 4.82 -15.20 11.60
N GLY A 10 5.12 -13.91 11.46
CA GLY A 10 5.74 -13.36 10.26
C GLY A 10 4.82 -13.28 9.03
N LYS A 11 3.58 -13.79 9.13
CA LYS A 11 2.68 -13.89 7.97
C LYS A 11 2.20 -12.51 7.53
N ARG A 12 2.35 -12.22 6.25
CA ARG A 12 1.79 -11.03 5.58
C ARG A 12 0.52 -11.41 4.83
N TRP A 13 -0.49 -10.56 4.93
CA TRP A 13 -1.70 -10.60 4.14
C TRP A 13 -1.71 -9.36 3.25
N GLU A 14 -1.52 -9.61 1.97
CA GLU A 14 -1.41 -8.62 0.91
C GLU A 14 -2.23 -9.08 -0.30
N LEU A 15 -2.58 -8.13 -1.16
CA LEU A 15 -3.27 -8.39 -2.41
C LEU A 15 -2.28 -8.19 -3.56
N THR A 16 -2.04 -9.23 -4.34
CA THR A 16 -1.23 -9.16 -5.55
C THR A 16 -2.15 -9.02 -6.75
N SER A 17 -1.83 -8.09 -7.64
CA SER A 17 -2.63 -7.87 -8.85
C SER A 17 -2.57 -9.09 -9.75
N TRP A 18 -3.47 -9.16 -10.72
CA TRP A 18 -3.31 -10.08 -11.84
C TRP A 18 -2.26 -9.53 -12.80
N LEU A 19 -1.66 -10.42 -13.59
CA LEU A 19 -0.70 -10.04 -14.64
C LEU A 19 -1.38 -9.26 -15.77
N GLY A 20 -2.65 -9.56 -16.01
CA GLY A 20 -3.53 -8.81 -16.91
C GLY A 20 -4.98 -9.25 -16.73
N ASP A 21 -5.91 -8.58 -17.42
CA ASP A 21 -7.35 -8.78 -17.23
C ASP A 21 -7.84 -10.21 -17.46
N THR A 22 -7.11 -10.97 -18.29
CA THR A 22 -7.44 -12.36 -18.65
C THR A 22 -6.49 -13.38 -18.05
N LEU A 23 -5.36 -12.95 -17.46
CA LEU A 23 -4.31 -13.83 -16.95
C LEU A 23 -4.28 -13.80 -15.42
N PRO A 24 -4.82 -14.84 -14.73
CA PRO A 24 -4.88 -14.90 -13.26
C PRO A 24 -3.53 -15.08 -12.57
N ALA A 25 -2.44 -15.13 -13.33
CA ALA A 25 -1.10 -15.17 -12.78
C ALA A 25 -0.80 -13.90 -11.97
N SER A 26 0.11 -14.00 -11.00
CA SER A 26 0.56 -12.86 -10.20
C SER A 26 1.17 -11.77 -11.07
N GLY A 27 0.66 -10.56 -10.90
CA GLY A 27 1.11 -9.34 -11.57
C GLY A 27 2.21 -8.61 -10.82
N SER A 28 2.51 -7.40 -11.30
CA SER A 28 3.61 -6.58 -10.77
C SER A 28 3.22 -5.69 -9.58
N PHE A 29 1.93 -5.56 -9.27
CA PHE A 29 1.47 -4.70 -8.18
C PHE A 29 1.13 -5.49 -6.93
N VAL A 30 1.52 -4.98 -5.78
CA VAL A 30 1.22 -5.54 -4.46
C VAL A 30 0.64 -4.46 -3.57
N PHE A 31 -0.54 -4.70 -3.01
CA PHE A 31 -1.21 -3.81 -2.07
C PHE A 31 -1.21 -4.43 -0.67
N GLY A 32 -0.73 -3.69 0.32
CA GLY A 32 -0.57 -4.22 1.68
C GLY A 32 -0.29 -3.14 2.70
N VAL A 33 -0.01 -3.58 3.93
CA VAL A 33 0.49 -2.73 5.01
C VAL A 33 2.02 -2.75 4.98
N ASP A 34 2.65 -1.60 5.16
CA ASP A 34 4.11 -1.52 5.25
C ASP A 34 4.65 -2.33 6.43
N ALA A 35 5.73 -3.06 6.21
CA ALA A 35 6.30 -3.95 7.22
C ALA A 35 7.05 -3.20 8.33
N ASN A 36 7.55 -1.99 8.04
CA ASN A 36 8.26 -1.15 8.99
C ASN A 36 7.29 -0.21 9.73
N ILE A 37 6.25 0.23 9.03
CA ILE A 37 5.23 1.17 9.52
C ILE A 37 3.86 0.48 9.44
N THR A 38 3.48 -0.20 10.51
CA THR A 38 2.24 -1.00 10.59
C THR A 38 0.94 -0.21 10.40
N ASN A 39 1.03 1.12 10.37
CA ASN A 39 -0.11 2.02 10.23
C ASN A 39 -0.20 2.62 8.82
N LEU A 40 0.58 2.15 7.85
CA LEU A 40 0.61 2.68 6.50
C LEU A 40 0.14 1.62 5.48
N LEU A 41 -0.79 1.98 4.59
CA LEU A 41 -1.08 1.19 3.40
C LEU A 41 -0.25 1.66 2.23
N THR A 42 0.26 0.71 1.45
CA THR A 42 1.15 0.96 0.31
C THR A 42 0.74 0.12 -0.88
N ILE A 43 0.91 0.67 -2.08
CA ILE A 43 0.98 -0.10 -3.32
C ILE A 43 2.43 -0.09 -3.76
N LEU A 44 2.99 -1.28 -3.93
CA LEU A 44 4.31 -1.50 -4.50
C LEU A 44 4.15 -1.90 -5.96
N TRP A 45 5.02 -1.39 -6.82
CA TRP A 45 5.19 -1.87 -8.19
C TRP A 45 6.58 -2.47 -8.31
N ARG A 46 6.65 -3.79 -8.54
CA ARG A 46 7.93 -4.54 -8.62
C ARG A 46 8.83 -4.37 -7.39
N GLY A 47 8.25 -4.09 -6.22
CA GLY A 47 8.96 -3.85 -4.97
C GLY A 47 9.20 -2.38 -4.64
N ASP A 48 9.05 -1.48 -5.62
CA ASP A 48 9.22 -0.04 -5.42
C ASP A 48 7.90 0.62 -4.97
N MET A 49 7.98 1.61 -4.09
CA MET A 49 6.81 2.33 -3.61
C MET A 49 6.16 3.15 -4.74
N TYR A 50 4.95 2.73 -5.16
CA TYR A 50 4.17 3.40 -6.19
C TYR A 50 3.13 4.36 -5.59
N TRP A 51 2.55 4.00 -4.44
CA TRP A 51 1.55 4.82 -3.75
C TRP A 51 1.52 4.51 -2.25
N ALA A 52 1.12 5.50 -1.44
CA ALA A 52 1.00 5.38 0.01
C ALA A 52 -0.23 6.14 0.53
N SER A 53 -0.93 5.58 1.52
CA SER A 53 -2.22 6.11 2.00
C SER A 53 -2.16 7.31 2.92
N GLY A 54 -1.03 7.54 3.58
CA GLY A 54 -1.06 8.26 4.86
C GLY A 54 -0.95 7.29 6.03
N LEU A 55 -0.51 7.79 7.19
CA LEU A 55 -0.60 7.01 8.43
C LEU A 55 -2.05 6.90 8.87
N TRP A 56 -2.40 5.74 9.42
CA TRP A 56 -3.65 5.52 10.12
C TRP A 56 -3.64 6.33 11.41
N PHE A 57 -4.51 7.34 11.47
CA PHE A 57 -4.63 8.23 12.60
C PHE A 57 -6.09 8.61 12.83
N LYS A 58 -6.56 8.48 14.09
CA LYS A 58 -7.93 8.83 14.49
C LYS A 58 -9.02 8.22 13.58
N GLY A 59 -8.84 6.96 13.18
CA GLY A 59 -9.84 6.21 12.40
C GLY A 59 -9.82 6.48 10.89
N ARG A 60 -8.81 7.18 10.37
CA ARG A 60 -8.65 7.46 8.93
C ARG A 60 -7.19 7.47 8.52
N PHE A 61 -6.90 7.20 7.25
CA PHE A 61 -5.58 7.43 6.68
C PHE A 61 -5.42 8.91 6.33
N SER A 62 -4.32 9.54 6.77
CA SER A 62 -4.03 10.94 6.48
C SER A 62 -2.57 11.17 6.14
N LEU A 63 -2.31 11.94 5.08
CA LEU A 63 -0.95 12.37 4.73
C LEU A 63 -0.39 13.37 5.74
N GLU A 64 -1.22 14.17 6.40
CA GLU A 64 -0.79 15.12 7.44
C GLU A 64 -0.18 14.42 8.67
N ALA A 65 -0.57 13.17 8.91
CA ALA A 65 0.01 12.38 9.98
C ALA A 65 1.45 11.95 9.66
N PHE A 66 1.86 11.90 8.38
CA PHE A 66 3.24 11.58 8.01
C PHE A 66 4.22 12.67 8.39
N SER A 67 3.85 13.96 8.27
CA SER A 67 4.79 15.06 8.56
C SER A 67 5.14 15.20 10.04
N ASN A 68 4.38 14.54 10.92
CA ASN A 68 4.61 14.50 12.35
C ASN A 68 5.47 13.29 12.79
N TYR A 69 5.77 12.37 11.87
CA TYR A 69 6.60 11.19 12.12
C TYR A 69 8.00 11.44 11.54
N ASP A 70 9.05 11.13 12.32
CA ASP A 70 10.46 11.47 12.02
C ASP A 70 10.83 11.30 10.54
N SER A 71 11.00 12.46 9.89
CA SER A 71 10.94 12.67 8.45
C SER A 71 12.13 12.16 7.65
N SER A 72 13.11 11.52 8.29
CA SER A 72 14.43 11.26 7.68
C SER A 72 14.45 10.09 6.68
N SER A 73 13.51 9.14 6.74
CA SER A 73 13.51 7.94 5.87
C SER A 73 12.39 7.90 4.82
N ILE A 74 11.37 8.74 4.94
CA ILE A 74 10.14 8.63 4.12
C ILE A 74 10.07 9.73 3.05
N MET A 75 10.68 10.90 3.30
CA MET A 75 10.51 12.08 2.45
C MET A 75 11.23 12.04 1.10
N SER A 76 12.18 11.12 0.86
CA SER A 76 12.89 11.08 -0.43
C SER A 76 12.07 10.49 -1.57
N GLN A 77 10.96 9.80 -1.29
CA GLN A 77 10.23 9.01 -2.30
C GLN A 77 8.86 9.60 -2.68
N THR A 78 8.40 10.65 -2.01
CA THR A 78 6.99 11.08 -2.07
C THR A 78 6.70 12.05 -3.24
N ARG A 79 6.77 11.56 -4.49
CA ARG A 79 5.87 12.08 -5.54
C ARG A 79 4.55 11.31 -5.46
N VAL A 80 3.79 11.55 -4.40
CA VAL A 80 2.46 10.95 -4.23
C VAL A 80 1.53 11.52 -5.29
N ASN A 81 1.22 10.70 -6.29
CA ASN A 81 0.07 10.91 -7.15
C ASN A 81 -1.17 11.16 -6.27
N THR A 82 -1.88 12.26 -6.50
CA THR A 82 -3.12 12.67 -5.80
C THR A 82 -4.32 11.76 -6.09
N ILE A 83 -4.12 10.66 -6.80
CA ILE A 83 -5.18 9.70 -7.15
C ILE A 83 -5.55 8.93 -5.88
N SER A 84 -6.86 8.88 -5.58
CA SER A 84 -7.38 8.13 -4.44
C SER A 84 -7.06 6.63 -4.57
N CYS A 85 -6.77 5.98 -3.44
CA CYS A 85 -6.57 4.52 -3.37
C CYS A 85 -7.65 3.75 -4.11
N PHE A 86 -8.92 4.16 -3.95
CA PHE A 86 -10.05 3.50 -4.61
C PHE A 86 -9.98 3.56 -6.14
N GLN A 87 -9.48 4.66 -6.71
CA GLN A 87 -9.32 4.78 -8.16
C GLN A 87 -8.15 3.92 -8.67
N LEU A 88 -7.05 3.89 -7.93
CA LEU A 88 -5.90 3.03 -8.23
C LEU A 88 -6.26 1.55 -8.13
N LEU A 89 -6.98 1.16 -7.07
CA LEU A 89 -7.42 -0.21 -6.88
C LEU A 89 -8.35 -0.66 -8.00
N LYS A 90 -9.26 0.19 -8.48
CA LYS A 90 -10.11 -0.14 -9.64
C LYS A 90 -9.33 -0.37 -10.93
N GLN A 91 -8.20 0.31 -11.12
CA GLN A 91 -7.35 0.12 -12.29
C GLN A 91 -6.47 -1.13 -12.17
N ILE A 92 -5.95 -1.41 -10.98
CA ILE A 92 -4.94 -2.46 -10.75
C ILE A 92 -5.57 -3.80 -10.37
N PHE A 93 -6.75 -3.77 -9.75
CA PHE A 93 -7.47 -4.94 -9.24
C PHE A 93 -8.93 -4.94 -9.74
N PRO A 94 -9.17 -5.00 -11.07
CA PRO A 94 -10.52 -4.86 -11.63
C PRO A 94 -11.48 -6.01 -11.29
N ARG A 95 -10.97 -7.15 -10.80
CA ARG A 95 -11.74 -8.35 -10.45
C ARG A 95 -11.88 -8.58 -8.94
N TRP A 96 -11.46 -7.63 -8.10
CA TRP A 96 -11.60 -7.69 -6.64
C TRP A 96 -12.67 -6.72 -6.14
#